data_AF-A0A8J9X8G5-F1
#
_entry.id   AF-A0A8J9X8G5-F1
#
_cell.length_a   1.000
_cell.length_b   1.000
_cell.length_c   1.000
_cell.angle_alpha   90.00
_cell.angle_beta   90.00
_cell.angle_gamma   90.00
#
_symmetry.space_group_name_H-M   'P 1'
#
loop_
_entity.id
_entity.type
_entity.pdbx_description
1 polymer ?
#
loop_
_entity_poly.entity_id
_entity_poly.type
_entity_poly.pdbx_seq_one_letter_code
_entity_poly.pdbx_strand_id
1 'polypeptide(L)'
;HNTRNNHNHQKPHVCQTRRSKVFVSKHNHSLQLSARDILDYCDAQGVETEGSRTTPSHVILRTCPFCDKPTHGKADNQHKCYLQIGGGAYFCHRCGNGGSWYDFKATLGGFHVTG
;
A
#
# COMPACT_ATOMS: atom_id res chain seq x y z
N HIS A 1 -17.02 30.62 -47.30
CA HIS A 1 -16.06 29.59 -47.73
C HIS A 1 -14.90 29.53 -46.74
N ASN A 2 -14.85 28.38 -46.05
CA ASN A 2 -13.77 27.73 -45.31
C ASN A 2 -12.34 28.31 -45.35
N THR A 3 -11.74 28.57 -44.18
CA THR A 3 -10.31 28.28 -43.94
C THR A 3 -10.09 27.87 -42.48
N ARG A 4 -9.81 26.59 -42.28
CA ARG A 4 -9.49 25.92 -41.01
C ARG A 4 -8.12 26.37 -40.51
N ASN A 5 -8.04 26.90 -39.29
CA ASN A 5 -6.77 27.15 -38.62
C ASN A 5 -6.36 25.89 -37.84
N ASN A 6 -5.27 25.27 -38.29
CA ASN A 6 -4.65 24.08 -37.72
C ASN A 6 -3.74 24.54 -36.57
N HIS A 7 -4.09 24.22 -35.31
CA HIS A 7 -3.21 24.41 -34.16
C HIS A 7 -2.81 23.04 -33.63
N ASN A 8 -1.61 22.64 -34.06
CA ASN A 8 -0.82 21.54 -33.55
C ASN A 8 -0.45 21.82 -32.09
N HIS A 9 -1.33 21.43 -31.17
CA HIS A 9 -1.05 21.49 -29.74
C HIS A 9 -0.25 20.25 -29.37
N GLN A 10 1.07 20.39 -29.41
CA GLN A 10 2.00 19.43 -28.81
C GLN A 10 1.66 19.36 -27.32
N LYS A 11 1.03 18.24 -26.91
CA LYS A 11 0.76 17.96 -25.51
C LYS A 11 2.10 17.93 -24.79
N PRO A 12 2.29 18.69 -23.70
CA PRO A 12 3.51 18.58 -22.92
C PRO A 12 3.61 17.12 -22.49
N HIS A 13 4.73 16.49 -22.84
CA HIS A 13 5.08 15.17 -22.37
C HIS A 13 5.23 15.29 -20.85
N VAL A 14 4.13 15.10 -20.12
CA VAL A 14 4.18 14.85 -18.69
C VAL A 14 4.93 13.54 -18.59
N CYS A 15 6.24 13.62 -18.35
CA CYS A 15 7.03 12.50 -17.89
C CYS A 15 6.46 12.15 -16.52
N GLN A 16 5.35 11.41 -16.52
CA GLN A 16 4.93 10.66 -15.35
C GLN A 16 6.11 9.76 -15.05
N THR A 17 6.91 10.18 -14.09
CA THR A 17 7.90 9.30 -13.47
C THR A 17 7.06 8.25 -12.75
N ARG A 18 6.61 7.23 -13.48
CA ARG A 18 6.24 5.96 -12.87
C ARG A 18 7.52 5.48 -12.23
N ARG A 19 7.72 5.82 -10.95
CA ARG A 19 8.75 5.17 -10.15
C ARG A 19 8.41 3.69 -10.27
N SER A 20 9.28 2.96 -10.97
CA SER A 20 9.28 1.51 -10.96
C SER A 20 9.17 1.11 -9.50
N LYS A 21 8.24 0.18 -9.18
CA LYS A 21 8.19 -0.47 -7.87
C LYS A 21 9.63 -0.87 -7.57
N VAL A 22 10.29 -0.14 -6.69
CA VAL A 22 11.73 -0.31 -6.49
C VAL A 22 11.84 -1.69 -5.87
N PHE A 23 12.26 -2.66 -6.68
CA PHE A 23 12.48 -4.00 -6.19
C PHE A 23 13.66 -3.91 -5.26
N VAL A 24 13.38 -3.79 -3.96
CA VAL A 24 14.40 -3.51 -2.94
C VAL A 24 15.25 -4.76 -2.79
N SER A 25 16.33 -4.78 -3.56
CA SER A 25 17.26 -5.90 -3.73
C SER A 25 17.90 -6.27 -2.39
N LYS A 26 17.70 -7.53 -1.97
CA LYS A 26 18.50 -8.34 -1.02
C LYS A 26 18.82 -7.78 0.39
N HIS A 27 18.56 -6.51 0.69
CA HIS A 27 18.93 -5.84 1.95
C HIS A 27 17.72 -5.59 2.88
N ASN A 28 16.55 -6.11 2.53
CA ASN A 28 15.35 -6.05 3.37
C ASN A 28 15.48 -6.89 4.68
N HIS A 29 16.57 -7.65 4.82
CA HIS A 29 16.87 -8.48 5.99
C HIS A 29 17.16 -7.69 7.29
N SER A 30 17.32 -6.36 7.22
CA SER A 30 17.57 -5.53 8.41
C SER A 30 16.32 -4.87 8.98
N LEU A 31 15.14 -5.01 8.34
CA LEU A 31 13.89 -4.52 8.90
C LEU A 31 13.44 -5.47 10.01
N GLN A 32 14.01 -5.35 11.21
CA GLN A 32 13.57 -6.10 12.38
C GLN A 32 12.17 -5.63 12.84
N LEU A 33 11.17 -5.76 11.98
CA LEU A 33 9.79 -5.39 12.24
C LEU A 33 9.15 -6.46 13.10
N SER A 34 8.78 -6.09 14.31
CA SER A 34 7.95 -6.93 15.16
C SER A 34 6.47 -6.79 14.78
N ALA A 35 5.65 -7.75 15.18
CA ALA A 35 4.20 -7.63 15.06
C ALA A 35 3.68 -6.37 15.77
N ARG A 36 4.31 -6.01 16.90
CA ARG A 36 3.95 -4.82 17.68
C ARG A 36 4.17 -3.55 16.85
N ASP A 37 5.32 -3.40 16.21
CA ASP A 37 5.63 -2.21 15.39
C ASP A 37 4.62 -2.04 14.24
N ILE A 38 4.22 -3.16 13.63
CA ILE A 38 3.24 -3.15 12.54
C ILE A 38 1.88 -2.68 13.05
N LEU A 39 1.41 -3.24 14.17
CA LEU A 39 0.11 -2.89 14.75
C LEU A 39 0.10 -1.45 15.28
N ASP A 40 1.17 -1.04 15.98
CA ASP A 40 1.33 0.30 16.53
C ASP A 40 1.31 1.37 15.42
N TYR A 41 2.02 1.12 14.31
CA TYR A 41 1.94 1.99 13.13
C TYR A 41 0.54 2.03 12.52
N CYS A 42 -0.13 0.88 12.38
CA CYS A 42 -1.49 0.84 11.84
C CYS A 42 -2.46 1.65 12.70
N ASP A 43 -2.38 1.50 14.02
CA ASP A 43 -3.17 2.25 14.99
C ASP A 43 -2.91 3.76 14.88
N ALA A 44 -1.64 4.15 14.82
CA ALA A 44 -1.23 5.54 14.65
C ALA A 44 -1.71 6.18 13.33
N GLN A 45 -1.96 5.38 12.29
CA GLN A 45 -2.52 5.83 11.01
C GLN A 45 -4.05 5.75 10.95
N GLY A 46 -4.72 5.40 12.06
CA GLY A 46 -6.18 5.28 12.12
C GLY A 46 -6.75 4.05 11.43
N VAL A 47 -5.92 3.01 11.21
CA VAL A 47 -6.38 1.72 10.68
C VAL A 47 -6.94 0.89 11.84
N GLU A 48 -8.11 0.27 11.63
CA GLU A 48 -8.67 -0.67 12.60
C GLU A 48 -7.74 -1.87 12.80
N THR A 49 -7.04 -1.89 13.94
CA THR A 49 -6.19 -3.00 14.38
C THR A 49 -6.99 -4.03 15.17
N GLU A 50 -8.12 -3.64 15.74
CA GLU A 50 -9.05 -4.50 16.48
C GLU A 50 -9.52 -5.70 15.65
N GLY A 51 -9.33 -6.90 16.20
CA GLY A 51 -9.64 -8.17 15.51
C GLY A 51 -8.63 -8.58 14.43
N SER A 52 -7.48 -7.90 14.32
CA SER A 52 -6.33 -8.38 13.56
C SER A 52 -5.73 -9.63 14.22
N ARG A 53 -5.20 -10.53 13.41
CA ARG A 53 -4.61 -11.79 13.87
C ARG A 53 -3.11 -11.72 13.73
N THR A 54 -2.39 -12.06 14.79
CA THR A 54 -0.94 -12.16 14.76
C THR A 54 -0.53 -13.62 14.72
N THR A 55 0.33 -13.96 13.77
CA THR A 55 1.01 -15.25 13.67
C THR A 55 2.50 -15.04 13.89
N PRO A 56 3.31 -16.08 14.11
CA PRO A 56 4.76 -15.93 14.32
C PRO A 56 5.50 -15.26 13.16
N SER A 57 4.93 -15.29 11.95
CA SER A 57 5.58 -14.78 10.74
C SER A 57 4.81 -13.65 10.06
N HIS A 58 3.53 -13.45 10.40
CA HIS A 58 2.69 -12.44 9.76
C HIS A 58 1.71 -11.77 10.74
N VAL A 59 1.48 -10.48 10.56
CA VAL A 59 0.31 -9.76 11.04
C VAL A 59 -0.75 -9.76 9.94
N ILE A 60 -1.95 -10.21 10.27
CA ILE A 60 -3.07 -10.33 9.34
C ILE A 60 -4.13 -9.32 9.77
N LEU A 61 -4.24 -8.22 9.04
CA LEU A 61 -5.22 -7.18 9.34
C LEU A 61 -6.63 -7.68 9.05
N ARG A 62 -7.56 -7.38 9.96
CA ARG A 62 -8.98 -7.72 9.80
C ARG A 62 -9.55 -7.10 8.53
N THR A 63 -9.27 -5.81 8.31
CA THR A 63 -9.71 -5.05 7.15
C THR A 63 -8.50 -4.43 6.45
N CYS A 64 -8.43 -4.57 5.13
CA CYS A 64 -7.39 -3.94 4.33
C CYS A 64 -7.70 -2.43 4.17
N PRO A 65 -6.78 -1.51 4.53
CA PRO A 65 -7.01 -0.07 4.40
C PRO A 65 -6.98 0.42 2.94
N PHE A 66 -6.51 -0.40 1.99
CA PHE A 66 -6.35 -0.01 0.58
C PHE A 66 -7.46 -0.51 -0.34
N CYS A 67 -8.42 -1.26 0.17
CA CYS A 67 -9.49 -1.81 -0.66
C CYS A 67 -10.57 -0.74 -0.90
N ASP A 68 -10.87 -0.40 -2.16
CA ASP A 68 -11.95 0.54 -2.50
C ASP A 68 -13.34 0.05 -2.05
N LYS A 69 -13.53 -1.28 -2.02
CA LYS A 69 -14.80 -1.89 -1.66
C LYS A 69 -14.84 -2.15 -0.16
N PRO A 70 -15.84 -1.69 0.61
CA PRO A 70 -15.97 -2.09 2.01
C PRO A 70 -16.18 -3.61 2.12
N THR A 71 -15.72 -4.21 3.20
CA THR A 71 -15.87 -5.65 3.48
C THR A 71 -17.32 -6.02 3.85
N HIS A 72 -18.20 -5.03 4.07
CA HIS A 72 -19.60 -5.18 4.52
C HIS A 72 -19.76 -6.13 5.73
N GLY A 73 -18.73 -6.23 6.58
CA GLY A 73 -18.73 -7.11 7.75
C GLY A 73 -18.77 -8.61 7.41
N LYS A 74 -18.70 -9.03 6.14
CA LYS A 74 -18.71 -10.45 5.78
C LYS A 74 -17.41 -11.10 6.22
N ALA A 75 -17.51 -12.14 7.05
CA ALA A 75 -16.36 -12.83 7.63
C ALA A 75 -15.39 -13.38 6.55
N ASP A 76 -15.90 -13.81 5.40
CA ASP A 76 -15.10 -14.30 4.28
C ASP A 76 -14.15 -13.24 3.68
N ASN A 77 -14.52 -11.96 3.77
CA ASN A 77 -13.73 -10.85 3.24
C ASN A 77 -12.71 -10.28 4.24
N GLN A 78 -12.74 -10.75 5.49
CA GLN A 78 -11.82 -10.31 6.54
C GLN A 78 -10.52 -11.10 6.47
N HIS A 79 -9.47 -10.59 7.11
CA HIS A 79 -8.18 -11.29 7.28
C HIS A 79 -7.48 -11.63 5.95
N LYS A 80 -7.67 -10.81 4.92
CA LYS A 80 -7.05 -10.99 3.59
C LYS A 80 -5.79 -10.15 3.38
N CYS A 81 -5.41 -9.28 4.32
CA CYS A 81 -4.22 -8.43 4.22
C CYS A 81 -3.13 -8.94 5.18
N TYR A 82 -2.05 -9.43 4.60
CA TYR A 82 -0.95 -10.10 5.30
C TYR A 82 0.25 -9.16 5.29
N LEU A 83 0.90 -9.00 6.44
CA LEU A 83 2.14 -8.26 6.62
C LEU A 83 3.17 -9.19 7.26
N GLN A 84 4.27 -9.44 6.57
CA GLN A 84 5.34 -10.29 7.03
C GLN A 84 6.13 -9.61 8.15
N ILE A 85 6.28 -10.32 9.27
CA ILE A 85 7.13 -9.94 10.40
C ILE A 85 8.59 -10.18 10.01
N GLY A 86 9.49 -9.27 10.37
CA GLY A 86 10.92 -9.30 10.03
C GLY A 86 11.26 -9.04 8.56
N GLY A 87 10.39 -9.38 7.61
CA GLY A 87 10.56 -9.04 6.19
C GLY A 87 9.83 -7.75 5.80
N GLY A 88 8.76 -7.37 6.50
CA GLY A 88 7.97 -6.19 6.17
C GLY A 88 7.22 -6.25 4.84
N ALA A 89 7.31 -7.33 4.08
CA ALA A 89 6.53 -7.48 2.86
C ALA A 89 5.04 -7.54 3.21
N TYR A 90 4.18 -6.88 2.44
CA TYR A 90 2.74 -6.98 2.61
C TYR A 90 2.06 -7.41 1.32
N PHE A 91 0.93 -8.09 1.47
CA PHE A 91 0.09 -8.48 0.36
C PHE A 91 -1.36 -8.60 0.79
N CYS A 92 -2.26 -8.03 -0.01
CA CYS A 92 -3.69 -8.18 0.16
C CYS A 92 -4.28 -9.07 -0.94
N HIS A 93 -4.84 -10.21 -0.55
CA HIS A 93 -5.51 -11.14 -1.46
C HIS A 93 -6.82 -10.58 -2.05
N ARG A 94 -7.34 -9.46 -1.53
CA ARG A 94 -8.63 -8.89 -1.96
C ARG A 94 -8.48 -7.82 -3.05
N CYS A 95 -7.62 -6.83 -2.85
CA CYS A 95 -7.35 -5.80 -3.85
C CYS A 95 -6.08 -6.06 -4.68
N GLY A 96 -5.27 -7.06 -4.31
CA GLY A 96 -3.99 -7.33 -4.96
C GLY A 96 -2.90 -6.31 -4.62
N ASN A 97 -3.16 -5.35 -3.72
CA ASN A 97 -2.13 -4.40 -3.31
C ASN A 97 -1.07 -5.11 -2.47
N GLY A 98 0.20 -4.80 -2.71
CA GLY A 98 1.32 -5.44 -2.05
C GLY A 98 2.64 -4.78 -2.41
N GLY A 99 3.63 -4.98 -1.55
CA GLY A 99 4.92 -4.31 -1.63
C GLY A 99 5.75 -4.53 -0.38
N SER A 100 6.74 -3.67 -0.15
CA SER A 100 7.53 -3.66 1.07
C SER A 100 6.85 -2.85 2.18
N TRP A 101 7.42 -2.88 3.38
CA TRP A 101 6.92 -2.08 4.51
C TRP A 101 6.97 -0.58 4.21
N TYR A 102 7.96 -0.15 3.43
CA TYR A 102 8.05 1.24 2.99
C TYR A 102 6.90 1.62 2.05
N ASP A 103 6.55 0.74 1.11
CA ASP A 103 5.40 0.94 0.22
C ASP A 103 4.09 0.98 1.03
N PHE A 104 3.96 0.10 2.03
CA PHE A 104 2.82 0.09 2.95
C PHE A 104 2.67 1.45 3.65
N LYS A 105 3.75 1.92 4.31
CA LYS A 105 3.75 3.21 5.01
C LYS A 105 3.49 4.39 4.07
N ALA A 106 4.11 4.40 2.89
CA ALA A 106 3.94 5.47 1.91
C ALA A 106 2.50 5.55 1.39
N THR A 107 1.84 4.40 1.21
CA THR A 107 0.45 4.33 0.72
C THR A 107 -0.55 4.67 1.82
N LEU A 108 -0.28 4.28 3.08
CA LEU A 108 -1.16 4.54 4.22
C LEU A 108 -1.08 5.96 4.74
N GLY A 109 0.13 6.43 5.01
CA GLY A 109 0.35 7.73 5.63
C GLY A 109 0.44 8.87 4.62
N GLY A 110 0.45 8.55 3.32
CA GLY A 110 0.68 9.52 2.26
C GLY A 110 1.97 10.29 2.51
N PHE A 111 3.09 9.85 1.94
CA PHE A 111 4.25 10.75 1.85
C PHE A 111 3.84 11.94 0.96
N HIS A 112 3.22 12.96 1.55
CA HIS A 112 3.01 14.27 0.96
C HIS A 112 4.39 14.92 0.90
N VAL A 113 5.04 14.81 -0.26
CA VAL A 113 6.09 15.77 -0.61
C VAL A 113 5.36 17.07 -0.86
N THR A 114 5.30 17.92 0.17
CA THR A 114 4.94 19.32 -0.02
C THR A 114 6.04 19.93 -0.88
N GLY A 115 5.74 20.13 -2.16
CA GLY A 115 6.56 20.95 -3.06
C GLY A 115 6.31 22.42 -2.82
#